data_AF-A0A0W7X1A6-F1
#
_entry.id   AF-A0A0W7X1A6-F1
#
_cell.length_a   1.000
_cell.length_b   1.000
_cell.length_c   1.000
_cell.angle_alpha   90.00
_cell.angle_beta   90.00
_cell.angle_gamma   90.00
#
_symmetry.space_group_name_H-M   'P 1'
#
loop_
_entity.id
_entity.type
_entity.pdbx_description
1 polymer ?
#
loop_
_entity_poly.entity_id
_entity_poly.type
_entity_poly.pdbx_seq_one_letter_code
_entity_poly.pdbx_strand_id
1 'polypeptide(L)'
;MDSLELLLHPLRLRIMHAMSGGRTLTTSQLCALLPDASKATLYRHVSLLADHGLLEIEEERRVRGAVERRFRMSEIPIEEGTAAATTIPPEGHRQLFAVTMATLIAEFNAYLDRPGAEPAEDAVGYRQRTMWLSPEELADFIREMTAVIAPRIANEPSPERNRYLISTILFPAEDSEKSRTSG
;
A
#
# COMPACT_ATOMS: atom_id res chain seq x y z
N MET A 1 -17.11 2.53 -11.11
CA MET A 1 -15.87 3.10 -10.56
C MET A 1 -14.82 2.04 -10.76
N ASP A 2 -13.73 2.40 -11.42
CA ASP A 2 -12.62 1.48 -11.64
C ASP A 2 -11.88 1.20 -10.32
N SER A 3 -11.22 0.05 -10.20
CA SER A 3 -10.43 -0.32 -9.02
C SER A 3 -9.33 0.71 -8.74
N LEU A 4 -8.76 1.31 -9.79
CA LEU A 4 -7.79 2.40 -9.65
C LEU A 4 -8.42 3.63 -8.98
N GLU A 5 -9.58 4.08 -9.45
CA GLU A 5 -10.32 5.22 -8.86
C GLU A 5 -10.67 4.97 -7.38
N LEU A 6 -10.90 3.70 -7.02
CA LEU A 6 -11.10 3.27 -5.64
C LEU A 6 -9.83 3.30 -4.79
N LEU A 7 -8.66 3.24 -5.38
CA LEU A 7 -7.38 3.30 -4.66
C LEU A 7 -6.79 4.72 -4.63
N LEU A 8 -7.32 5.66 -5.43
CA LEU A 8 -6.97 7.10 -5.40
C LEU A 8 -7.50 7.85 -4.16
N HIS A 9 -7.47 7.22 -2.97
CA HIS A 9 -7.70 7.91 -1.70
C HIS A 9 -6.76 7.37 -0.63
N PRO A 10 -6.01 8.23 0.09
CA PRO A 10 -4.99 7.76 1.02
C PRO A 10 -5.51 6.81 2.11
N LEU A 11 -6.66 7.15 2.71
CA LEU A 11 -7.25 6.30 3.75
C LEU A 11 -7.65 4.90 3.23
N ARG A 12 -8.06 4.78 1.96
CA ARG A 12 -8.42 3.47 1.38
C ARG A 12 -7.18 2.60 1.24
N LEU A 13 -6.06 3.17 0.78
CA LEU A 13 -4.77 2.47 0.75
C LEU A 13 -4.28 2.08 2.15
N ARG A 14 -4.43 2.95 3.16
CA ARG A 14 -4.07 2.63 4.55
C ARG A 14 -4.90 1.47 5.12
N ILE A 15 -6.20 1.42 4.79
CA ILE A 15 -7.06 0.27 5.14
C ILE A 15 -6.53 -1.01 4.51
N MET A 16 -6.19 -0.98 3.20
CA MET A 16 -5.62 -2.14 2.51
C MET A 16 -4.27 -2.55 3.13
N HIS A 17 -3.36 -1.61 3.38
CA HIS A 17 -2.09 -1.90 4.05
C HIS A 17 -2.25 -2.45 5.47
N ALA A 18 -3.32 -2.08 6.18
CA ALA A 18 -3.61 -2.64 7.50
C ALA A 18 -4.10 -4.09 7.42
N MET A 19 -4.75 -4.49 6.32
CA MET A 19 -5.29 -5.84 6.09
C MET A 19 -4.34 -6.74 5.27
N SER A 20 -3.18 -6.23 4.85
CA SER A 20 -2.19 -7.01 4.11
C SER A 20 -1.59 -8.14 4.96
N GLY A 21 -0.97 -9.13 4.29
CA GLY A 21 -0.37 -10.28 4.95
C GLY A 21 -1.39 -11.27 5.52
N GLY A 22 -2.54 -11.41 4.85
CA GLY A 22 -3.60 -12.35 5.25
C GLY A 22 -4.36 -11.96 6.52
N ARG A 23 -4.28 -10.69 6.95
CA ARG A 23 -4.93 -10.23 8.18
C ARG A 23 -6.43 -10.06 7.98
N THR A 24 -7.20 -10.73 8.83
CA THR A 24 -8.63 -10.48 8.94
C THR A 24 -8.92 -9.54 10.10
N LEU A 25 -9.59 -8.43 9.81
CA LEU A 25 -9.88 -7.38 10.79
C LEU A 25 -11.35 -6.94 10.75
N THR A 26 -11.89 -6.60 11.92
CA THR A 26 -13.16 -5.88 12.01
C THR A 26 -12.94 -4.39 11.73
N THR A 27 -14.02 -3.67 11.38
CA THR A 27 -13.94 -2.20 11.27
C THR A 27 -13.57 -1.53 12.59
N SER A 28 -13.91 -2.12 13.74
CA SER A 28 -13.51 -1.61 15.06
C SER A 28 -12.01 -1.76 15.31
N GLN A 29 -11.41 -2.88 14.89
CA GLN A 29 -9.96 -3.09 14.92
C GLN A 29 -9.24 -2.13 13.98
N LEU A 30 -9.77 -1.88 12.78
CA LEU A 30 -9.25 -0.85 11.88
C LEU A 30 -9.27 0.55 12.52
N CYS A 31 -10.33 0.91 13.25
CA CYS A 31 -10.38 2.19 13.99
C CYS A 31 -9.29 2.31 15.05
N ALA A 32 -8.92 1.20 15.71
CA ALA A 32 -7.83 1.20 16.66
C ALA A 32 -6.45 1.34 15.99
N LEU A 33 -6.29 0.79 14.78
CA LEU A 33 -5.05 0.87 14.00
C LEU A 33 -4.86 2.20 13.28
N LEU A 34 -5.96 2.90 12.98
CA LEU A 34 -6.00 4.16 12.24
C LEU A 34 -6.73 5.23 13.10
N PRO A 35 -6.20 5.56 14.30
CA PRO A 35 -6.90 6.42 15.26
C PRO A 35 -7.04 7.87 14.79
N ASP A 36 -6.26 8.27 13.79
CA ASP A 36 -6.28 9.60 13.18
C ASP A 36 -7.47 9.81 12.21
N ALA A 37 -8.16 8.73 11.81
CA ALA A 37 -9.37 8.80 11.00
C ALA A 37 -10.63 8.66 11.87
N SER A 38 -11.68 9.45 11.58
CA SER A 38 -12.95 9.34 12.30
C SER A 38 -13.60 7.96 12.08
N LYS A 39 -14.26 7.42 13.11
CA LYS A 39 -15.00 6.16 13.02
C LYS A 39 -16.01 6.17 11.87
N ALA A 40 -16.80 7.24 11.72
CA ALA A 40 -17.77 7.35 10.63
C ALA A 40 -17.11 7.29 9.25
N THR A 41 -15.97 7.97 9.08
CA THR A 41 -15.19 7.97 7.84
C THR A 41 -14.67 6.56 7.53
N LEU A 42 -14.07 5.87 8.51
CA LEU A 42 -13.56 4.50 8.32
C LEU A 42 -14.67 3.52 7.93
N TYR A 43 -15.82 3.55 8.61
CA TYR A 43 -16.95 2.70 8.26
C TYR A 43 -17.39 2.92 6.81
N ARG A 44 -17.50 4.18 6.37
CA ARG A 44 -17.87 4.51 4.99
C ARG A 44 -16.86 3.95 3.97
N HIS A 45 -15.56 4.08 4.23
CA HIS A 45 -14.54 3.55 3.31
C HIS A 45 -14.47 2.03 3.30
N VAL A 46 -14.63 1.36 4.45
CA VAL A 46 -14.68 -0.10 4.50
C VAL A 46 -15.89 -0.64 3.74
N SER A 47 -17.06 -0.04 3.92
CA SER A 47 -18.25 -0.39 3.13
C SER A 47 -18.00 -0.21 1.64
N LEU A 48 -17.46 0.94 1.22
CA LEU A 48 -17.16 1.19 -0.19
C LEU A 48 -16.18 0.16 -0.78
N LEU A 49 -15.11 -0.18 -0.04
CA LEU A 49 -14.16 -1.19 -0.50
C LEU A 49 -14.79 -2.58 -0.60
N ALA A 50 -15.68 -2.94 0.32
CA ALA A 50 -16.40 -4.21 0.30
C ALA A 50 -17.44 -4.28 -0.83
N ASP A 51 -18.22 -3.20 -1.04
CA ASP A 51 -19.23 -3.09 -2.09
C ASP A 51 -18.63 -3.24 -3.50
N HIS A 52 -17.35 -2.89 -3.64
CA HIS A 52 -16.59 -3.00 -4.88
C HIS A 52 -15.67 -4.24 -4.93
N GLY A 53 -15.77 -5.16 -3.98
CA GLY A 53 -15.06 -6.44 -4.02
C GLY A 53 -13.56 -6.37 -3.74
N LEU A 54 -13.05 -5.25 -3.22
CA LEU A 54 -11.66 -5.12 -2.77
C LEU A 54 -11.45 -5.71 -1.36
N LEU A 55 -12.52 -5.72 -0.56
CA LEU A 55 -12.61 -6.43 0.71
C LEU A 55 -13.74 -7.46 0.63
N GLU A 56 -13.54 -8.59 1.27
CA GLU A 56 -14.56 -9.63 1.41
C GLU A 56 -14.80 -9.95 2.87
N ILE A 57 -16.01 -10.41 3.17
CA ILE A 57 -16.41 -10.80 4.53
C ILE A 57 -15.96 -12.24 4.74
N GLU A 58 -15.00 -12.45 5.64
CA GLU A 58 -14.57 -13.80 6.02
C GLU A 58 -15.51 -14.41 7.06
N GLU A 59 -15.96 -13.61 8.03
CA GLU A 59 -16.81 -14.08 9.13
C GLU A 59 -17.84 -13.02 9.51
N GLU A 60 -19.08 -13.45 9.78
CA GLU A 60 -20.11 -12.63 10.43
C GLU A 60 -20.51 -13.25 11.77
N ARG A 61 -20.48 -12.45 12.84
CA ARG A 61 -20.87 -12.89 14.18
C ARG A 61 -21.81 -11.89 14.83
N ARG A 62 -22.82 -12.40 15.56
CA ARG A 62 -23.65 -11.57 16.43
C ARG A 62 -22.96 -11.35 17.77
N VAL A 63 -22.70 -10.09 18.12
CA VAL A 63 -22.10 -9.67 19.38
C VAL A 63 -23.03 -8.63 20.02
N ARG A 64 -23.59 -8.95 21.20
CA ARG A 64 -24.49 -8.05 21.97
C ARG A 64 -25.64 -7.46 21.13
N GLY A 65 -26.24 -8.28 20.24
CA GLY A 65 -27.37 -7.89 19.41
C GLY A 65 -27.02 -7.15 18.11
N ALA A 66 -25.75 -6.79 17.89
CA ALA A 66 -25.27 -6.23 16.63
C ALA A 66 -24.53 -7.30 15.80
N VAL A 67 -24.59 -7.18 14.47
CA VAL A 67 -23.78 -8.00 13.55
C VAL A 67 -22.40 -7.34 13.45
N GLU A 68 -21.36 -8.06 13.85
CA GLU A 68 -19.97 -7.71 13.63
C GLU A 68 -19.43 -8.52 12.45
N ARG A 69 -18.77 -7.84 11.52
CA ARG A 69 -18.16 -8.43 10.33
C ARG A 69 -16.65 -8.36 10.43
N ARG A 70 -16.00 -9.44 10.03
CA ARG A 70 -14.55 -9.53 9.84
C ARG A 70 -14.25 -9.53 8.35
N PHE A 71 -13.38 -8.63 7.94
CA PHE A 71 -13.02 -8.43 6.54
C PHE A 71 -11.58 -8.85 6.29
N ARG A 72 -11.33 -9.41 5.11
CA ARG A 72 -9.99 -9.65 4.57
C ARG A 72 -9.88 -8.99 3.20
N MET A 73 -8.65 -8.75 2.75
CA MET A 73 -8.41 -8.33 1.37
C MET A 73 -8.82 -9.47 0.42
N SER A 74 -9.51 -9.12 -0.65
CA SER A 74 -9.72 -10.05 -1.76
C SER A 74 -8.38 -10.44 -2.37
N GLU A 75 -8.26 -11.68 -2.84
CA GLU A 75 -7.10 -12.14 -3.61
C GLU A 75 -7.09 -11.44 -4.98
N ILE A 76 -6.59 -10.20 -5.02
CA ILE A 76 -6.30 -9.52 -6.27
C ILE A 76 -4.89 -9.95 -6.66
N PRO A 77 -4.69 -10.63 -7.81
CA PRO A 77 -3.37 -11.08 -8.23
C PRO A 77 -2.39 -9.91 -8.27
N ILE A 78 -1.30 -10.01 -7.51
CA ILE A 78 -0.23 -9.00 -7.45
C ILE A 78 0.41 -8.80 -8.85
N GLU A 79 0.29 -9.79 -9.74
CA GLU A 79 0.71 -9.73 -11.15
C GLU A 79 0.02 -8.60 -11.95
N GLU A 80 -1.16 -8.14 -11.54
CA GLU A 80 -1.83 -7.00 -12.17
C GLU A 80 -1.16 -5.66 -11.84
N GLY A 81 -0.31 -5.55 -10.81
CA GLY A 81 0.36 -4.28 -10.47
C GLY A 81 1.33 -3.79 -11.55
N THR A 82 1.99 -4.72 -12.25
CA THR A 82 2.85 -4.43 -13.41
C THR A 82 2.07 -4.35 -14.72
N ALA A 83 1.03 -5.16 -14.90
CA ALA A 83 0.18 -5.10 -16.11
C ALA A 83 -0.71 -3.84 -16.13
N ALA A 84 -1.18 -3.37 -14.97
CA ALA A 84 -1.95 -2.14 -14.81
C ALA A 84 -1.10 -0.89 -15.04
N ALA A 85 0.20 -0.90 -14.72
CA ALA A 85 1.09 0.22 -15.03
C ALA A 85 1.15 0.53 -16.55
N THR A 86 0.96 -0.49 -17.39
CA THR A 86 0.97 -0.41 -18.86
C THR A 86 -0.28 0.23 -19.47
N THR A 87 -1.40 0.30 -18.74
CA THR A 87 -2.69 0.84 -19.23
C THR A 87 -3.08 2.17 -18.59
N ILE A 88 -2.38 2.60 -17.54
CA ILE A 88 -2.63 3.88 -16.88
C ILE A 88 -2.05 5.01 -17.74
N PRO A 89 -2.86 6.00 -18.17
CA PRO A 89 -2.34 7.17 -18.89
C PRO A 89 -1.43 8.00 -17.97
N PRO A 90 -0.53 8.85 -18.53
CA PRO A 90 0.40 9.64 -17.72
C PRO A 90 -0.26 10.46 -16.60
N GLU A 91 -1.47 10.96 -16.82
CA GLU A 91 -2.23 11.69 -15.79
C GLU A 91 -2.67 10.79 -14.63
N GLY A 92 -3.05 9.54 -14.92
CA GLY A 92 -3.36 8.56 -13.88
C GLY A 92 -2.14 8.22 -13.05
N HIS A 93 -0.94 8.14 -13.66
CA HIS A 93 0.32 7.94 -12.93
C HIS A 93 0.63 9.10 -11.99
N ARG A 94 0.35 10.36 -12.39
CA ARG A 94 0.50 11.53 -11.51
C ARG A 94 -0.41 11.44 -10.29
N GLN A 95 -1.68 11.10 -10.52
CA GLN A 95 -2.66 10.95 -9.44
C GLN A 95 -2.27 9.83 -8.49
N LEU A 96 -1.90 8.67 -9.02
CA LEU A 96 -1.45 7.53 -8.24
C LEU A 96 -0.22 7.86 -7.40
N PHE A 97 0.78 8.50 -8.01
CA PHE A 97 1.98 8.95 -7.29
C PHE A 97 1.61 9.90 -6.14
N ALA A 98 0.78 10.92 -6.39
CA ALA A 98 0.35 11.86 -5.36
C ALA A 98 -0.37 11.17 -4.20
N VAL A 99 -1.27 10.22 -4.49
CA VAL A 99 -2.00 9.46 -3.48
C VAL A 99 -1.08 8.54 -2.69
N THR A 100 -0.14 7.86 -3.35
CA THR A 100 0.88 7.03 -2.70
C THR A 100 1.74 7.86 -1.76
N MET A 101 2.19 9.05 -2.18
CA MET A 101 2.96 9.96 -1.33
C MET A 101 2.14 10.48 -0.16
N ALA A 102 0.90 10.91 -0.38
CA ALA A 102 0.01 11.33 0.70
C ALA A 102 -0.26 10.20 1.71
N THR A 103 -0.35 8.95 1.23
CA THR A 103 -0.49 7.75 2.07
C THR A 103 0.75 7.51 2.93
N LEU A 104 1.94 7.58 2.33
CA LEU A 104 3.21 7.43 3.04
C LEU A 104 3.39 8.51 4.10
N ILE A 105 3.08 9.76 3.77
CA ILE A 105 3.13 10.89 4.73
C ILE A 105 2.17 10.63 5.89
N ALA A 106 0.94 10.20 5.61
CA ALA A 106 -0.04 9.91 6.66
C ALA A 106 0.38 8.73 7.55
N GLU A 107 0.88 7.63 6.99
CA GLU A 107 1.40 6.49 7.78
C GLU A 107 2.61 6.90 8.63
N PHE A 108 3.50 7.73 8.09
CA PHE A 108 4.68 8.19 8.81
C PHE A 108 4.32 9.14 9.96
N ASN A 109 3.40 10.09 9.75
CA ASN A 109 2.88 10.95 10.82
C ASN A 109 2.18 10.11 11.91
N ALA A 110 1.35 9.15 11.51
CA ALA A 110 0.69 8.24 12.45
C ALA A 110 1.67 7.32 13.20
N TYR A 111 2.88 7.10 12.68
CA TYR A 111 3.97 6.45 13.41
C TYR A 111 4.60 7.42 14.43
N LEU A 112 4.93 8.64 14.02
CA LEU A 112 5.52 9.67 14.90
C LEU A 112 4.60 10.07 16.07
N ASP A 113 3.28 10.02 15.87
CA ASP A 113 2.30 10.34 16.92
C ASP A 113 2.17 9.24 17.98
N ARG A 114 2.82 8.08 17.81
CA ARG A 114 2.76 6.98 18.80
C ARG A 114 3.65 7.29 20.00
N PRO A 115 3.18 7.00 21.23
CA PRO A 115 4.05 7.05 22.40
C PRO A 115 5.25 6.11 22.23
N GLY A 116 6.47 6.67 22.34
CA GLY A 116 7.72 5.91 22.24
C GLY A 116 8.25 5.68 20.83
N ALA A 117 7.77 6.41 19.82
CA ALA A 117 8.39 6.38 18.49
C ALA A 117 9.82 6.95 18.55
N GLU A 118 10.81 6.15 18.12
CA GLU A 118 12.22 6.52 18.12
C GLU A 118 12.81 6.28 16.72
N PRO A 119 12.69 7.24 15.77
CA PRO A 119 13.05 7.01 14.36
C PRO A 119 14.48 6.50 14.13
N ALA A 120 15.41 6.89 15.00
CA ALA A 120 16.80 6.44 14.94
C ALA A 120 16.95 4.94 15.28
N GLU A 121 16.19 4.45 16.26
CA GLU A 121 16.23 3.06 16.73
C GLU A 121 15.26 2.16 15.95
N ASP A 122 14.19 2.73 15.39
CA ASP A 122 13.15 2.04 14.64
C ASP A 122 13.54 1.74 13.17
N ALA A 123 14.82 1.85 12.84
CA ALA A 123 15.38 1.63 11.50
C ALA A 123 14.74 2.50 10.39
N VAL A 124 14.27 3.71 10.73
CA VAL A 124 13.73 4.64 9.74
C VAL A 124 14.85 5.11 8.81
N GLY A 125 14.64 4.96 7.50
CA GLY A 125 15.62 5.33 6.49
C GLY A 125 15.00 6.00 5.28
N TYR A 126 15.46 7.22 4.97
CA TYR A 126 15.15 7.90 3.71
C TYR A 126 16.39 7.78 2.81
N ARG A 127 16.37 6.81 1.90
CA ARG A 127 17.49 6.53 1.00
C ARG A 127 17.04 6.71 -0.44
N GLN A 128 17.54 7.77 -1.07
CA GLN A 128 17.57 7.89 -2.52
C GLN A 128 19.02 7.74 -2.98
N ARG A 129 19.21 7.04 -4.09
CA ARG A 129 20.51 6.81 -4.72
C ARG A 129 20.32 6.96 -6.22
N THR A 130 21.22 7.70 -6.85
CA THR A 130 21.30 7.77 -8.30
C THR A 130 22.10 6.57 -8.80
N MET A 131 21.59 5.90 -9.83
CA MET A 131 22.23 4.76 -10.47
C MET A 131 22.22 4.99 -11.98
N TRP A 132 23.34 4.72 -12.64
CA TRP A 132 23.43 4.68 -14.10
C TRP A 132 23.37 3.23 -14.52
N LEU A 133 22.28 2.84 -15.18
CA LEU A 133 22.02 1.47 -15.59
C LEU A 133 21.59 1.49 -17.06
N SER A 134 22.15 0.58 -17.86
CA SER A 134 21.57 0.20 -19.14
C SER A 134 20.19 -0.44 -18.95
N PRO A 135 19.37 -0.56 -20.01
CA PRO A 135 18.08 -1.25 -19.90
C PRO A 135 18.17 -2.68 -19.38
N GLU A 136 19.24 -3.40 -19.72
CA GLU A 136 19.52 -4.76 -19.25
C GLU A 136 19.85 -4.76 -17.75
N GLU A 137 20.79 -3.90 -17.32
CA GLU A 137 21.15 -3.75 -15.91
C GLU A 137 19.96 -3.28 -15.05
N LEU A 138 19.09 -2.42 -15.59
CA LEU A 138 17.86 -1.99 -14.91
C LEU A 138 16.88 -3.14 -14.71
N ALA A 139 16.67 -3.96 -15.75
CA ALA A 139 15.82 -5.14 -15.65
C ALA A 139 16.38 -6.16 -14.66
N ASP A 140 17.70 -6.34 -14.63
CA ASP A 140 18.39 -7.22 -13.70
C ASP A 140 18.23 -6.74 -12.26
N PHE A 141 18.49 -5.44 -12.01
CA PHE A 141 18.32 -4.81 -10.71
C PHE A 141 16.87 -4.97 -10.17
N ILE A 142 15.86 -4.74 -11.02
CA ILE A 142 14.45 -4.91 -10.62
C ILE A 142 14.16 -6.36 -10.23
N ARG A 143 14.66 -7.35 -11.00
CA ARG A 143 14.46 -8.77 -10.68
C ARG A 143 15.13 -9.15 -9.37
N GLU A 144 16.38 -8.73 -9.15
CA GLU A 144 17.14 -9.01 -7.93
C GLU A 144 16.46 -8.40 -6.69
N MET A 145 16.07 -7.12 -6.79
CA MET A 145 15.35 -6.45 -5.70
C MET A 145 14.02 -7.14 -5.39
N THR A 146 13.26 -7.53 -6.41
CA THR A 146 12.01 -8.30 -6.24
C THR A 146 12.27 -9.63 -5.55
N ALA A 147 13.32 -10.36 -5.93
CA ALA A 147 13.70 -11.62 -5.31
C ALA A 147 14.06 -11.49 -3.83
N VAL A 148 14.61 -10.33 -3.41
CA VAL A 148 14.90 -10.03 -2.00
C VAL A 148 13.63 -9.71 -1.21
N ILE A 149 12.70 -8.95 -1.79
CA ILE A 149 11.52 -8.43 -1.11
C ILE A 149 10.38 -9.46 -1.07
N ALA A 150 10.06 -10.10 -2.20
CA ALA A 150 8.86 -10.93 -2.34
C ALA A 150 8.73 -12.03 -1.26
N PRO A 151 9.79 -12.75 -0.88
CA PRO A 151 9.67 -13.77 0.17
C PRO A 151 9.35 -13.19 1.56
N ARG A 152 9.59 -11.89 1.79
CA ARG A 152 9.38 -11.23 3.09
C ARG A 152 7.97 -10.67 3.20
N ILE A 153 7.33 -10.37 2.08
CA ILE A 153 5.91 -9.98 2.01
C ILE A 153 5.02 -11.13 2.50
N ALA A 154 5.41 -12.39 2.23
CA ALA A 154 4.68 -13.57 2.67
C ALA A 154 4.80 -13.91 4.17
N ASN A 155 5.58 -13.14 4.94
CA ASN A 155 5.71 -13.38 6.38
C ASN A 155 4.41 -13.05 7.10
N GLU A 156 3.89 -14.02 7.86
CA GLU A 156 2.72 -13.81 8.72
C GLU A 156 3.04 -12.91 9.93
N PRO A 157 2.07 -12.11 10.41
CA PRO A 157 2.20 -11.36 11.66
C PRO A 157 2.46 -12.28 12.87
N SER A 158 3.33 -11.87 13.79
CA SER A 158 3.58 -12.58 15.06
C SER A 158 3.97 -11.59 16.18
N PRO A 159 3.96 -12.00 17.46
CA PRO A 159 4.38 -11.14 18.57
C PRO A 159 5.83 -10.64 18.49
N GLU A 160 6.69 -11.31 17.72
CA GLU A 160 8.10 -10.97 17.53
C GLU A 160 8.34 -10.08 16.29
N ARG A 161 7.29 -9.81 15.50
CA ARG A 161 7.40 -9.12 14.21
C ARG A 161 6.66 -7.79 14.24
N ASN A 162 7.39 -6.72 13.91
CA ASN A 162 6.80 -5.42 13.65
C ASN A 162 6.42 -5.26 12.18
N ARG A 163 5.35 -4.52 11.91
CA ARG A 163 4.93 -4.17 10.55
C ARG A 163 5.72 -2.95 10.07
N TYR A 164 6.53 -3.14 9.03
CA TYR A 164 7.24 -2.07 8.34
C TYR A 164 6.55 -1.77 7.01
N LEU A 165 6.52 -0.49 6.63
CA LEU A 165 6.06 -0.06 5.31
C LEU A 165 7.29 0.26 4.45
N ILE A 166 7.43 -0.43 3.32
CA ILE A 166 8.45 -0.15 2.31
C ILE A 166 7.75 0.30 1.03
N SER A 167 8.18 1.43 0.49
CA SER A 167 7.74 1.92 -0.82
C SER A 167 8.96 2.21 -1.67
N THR A 168 9.16 1.40 -2.70
CA THR A 168 10.22 1.59 -3.68
C THR A 168 9.68 2.36 -4.86
N ILE A 169 10.28 3.52 -5.16
CA ILE A 169 9.90 4.36 -6.29
C ILE A 169 11.14 4.53 -7.17
N LEU A 170 11.04 4.07 -8.42
CA LEU A 170 12.12 4.12 -9.41
C LEU A 170 11.55 4.70 -10.70
N PHE A 171 12.17 5.77 -11.20
CA PHE A 171 11.83 6.40 -12.47
C PHE A 171 13.09 7.03 -13.08
N PRO A 172 13.14 7.22 -14.40
CA PRO A 172 14.25 7.93 -15.04
C PRO A 172 14.33 9.37 -14.50
N ALA A 173 15.51 9.78 -14.04
CA ALA A 173 15.74 11.16 -13.59
C ALA A 173 15.96 12.12 -14.78
N GLU A 174 16.32 11.58 -15.94
CA GLU A 174 16.60 12.32 -17.17
C GLU A 174 16.12 11.49 -18.38
N ASP A 175 15.92 12.16 -19.52
CA ASP A 175 15.57 11.50 -20.78
C ASP A 175 16.68 10.54 -21.21
N SER A 176 16.30 9.33 -21.66
CA SER A 176 17.25 8.49 -22.38
C SER A 176 17.56 9.12 -23.74
N GLU A 177 18.84 9.22 -24.13
CA GLU A 177 19.26 9.78 -25.44
C GLU A 177 18.55 9.14 -26.65
N LYS A 178 18.04 7.90 -26.50
CA LYS A 178 17.24 7.20 -27.51
C LYS A 178 15.90 7.89 -27.83
N SER A 179 15.39 8.76 -26.96
CA SER A 179 14.14 9.49 -27.22
C SER A 179 14.33 10.75 -28.08
N ARG A 180 15.58 11.17 -28.36
CA ARG A 180 15.89 12.40 -29.12
C ARG A 180 16.04 12.17 -30.63
N THR A 181 16.11 10.92 -31.08
CA THR A 181 16.30 10.57 -32.50
C THR A 181 15.01 10.28 -33.28
N SER A 182 13.83 10.46 -32.67
CA SER A 182 12.53 10.23 -33.30
C SER A 182 11.67 11.51 -33.45
N GLY A 183 12.31 12.68 -33.43
CA GLY A 183 11.68 13.99 -33.64
C GLY A 183 11.92 14.53 -35.03
#